data_AF-A0A652YIP7-F1
#
_entry.id   AF-A0A652YIP7-F1
#
_cell.length_a   1.000
_cell.length_b   1.000
_cell.length_c   1.000
_cell.angle_alpha   90.00
_cell.angle_beta   90.00
_cell.angle_gamma   90.00
#
_symmetry.space_group_name_H-M   'P 1'
#
loop_
_entity.id
_entity.type
_entity.pdbx_description
1 polymer ?
#
loop_
_entity_poly.entity_id
_entity_poly.type
_entity_poly.pdbx_seq_one_letter_code
_entity_poly.pdbx_strand_id
1 'polypeptide(L)'
;MADEPDEIADALNYLLSVDAEHEADAVRDRMERAVWEKNPGSTVQAEVSPVSHNVVAVPNGTQVGYLVTLIAKIMVDIDFNFD
;
A
#
# COMPACT_ATOMS: atom_id res chain seq x y z
N MET A 1 11.22 5.76 30.34
CA MET A 1 10.32 4.70 29.87
C MET A 1 9.31 5.36 28.97
N ALA A 2 9.74 5.67 27.75
CA ALA A 2 8.97 6.41 26.78
C ALA A 2 9.37 5.87 25.41
N ASP A 3 9.18 4.57 25.19
CA ASP A 3 9.72 3.90 24.00
C ASP A 3 8.74 2.87 23.40
N GLU A 4 7.78 2.32 24.17
CA GLU A 4 6.80 1.35 23.63
C GLU A 4 5.81 1.90 22.57
N PRO A 5 5.26 3.12 22.69
CA PRO A 5 4.25 3.59 21.73
C PRO A 5 4.81 3.87 20.34
N ASP A 6 6.03 4.39 20.26
CA ASP A 6 6.69 4.76 19.00
C ASP A 6 7.19 3.50 18.28
N GLU A 7 7.73 2.52 19.01
CA GLU A 7 8.12 1.22 18.44
C GLU A 7 6.92 0.45 17.86
N ILE A 8 5.76 0.49 18.53
CA ILE A 8 4.52 -0.11 18.02
C ILE A 8 4.05 0.62 16.76
N ALA A 9 4.12 1.95 16.72
CA ALA A 9 3.74 2.73 15.56
C ALA A 9 4.63 2.41 14.34
N ASP A 10 5.93 2.29 14.54
CA ASP A 10 6.88 1.92 13.48
C ASP A 10 6.66 0.49 12.96
N ALA A 11 6.44 -0.47 13.85
CA ALA A 11 6.13 -1.85 13.46
C ALA A 11 4.80 -1.95 12.69
N LEU A 12 3.78 -1.21 13.12
CA LEU A 12 2.50 -1.14 12.42
C LEU A 12 2.64 -0.47 11.05
N ASN A 13 3.44 0.59 10.95
CA ASN A 13 3.71 1.28 9.68
C ASN A 13 4.43 0.36 8.68
N TYR A 14 5.40 -0.43 9.15
CA TYR A 14 6.05 -1.45 8.33
C TYR A 14 5.05 -2.50 7.80
N LEU A 15 4.24 -3.09 8.68
CA LEU A 15 3.25 -4.09 8.29
C LEU A 15 2.24 -3.55 7.26
N LEU A 16 1.74 -2.34 7.47
CA LEU A 16 0.77 -1.73 6.56
C LEU A 16 1.39 -1.36 5.20
N SER A 17 2.68 -1.02 5.17
CA SER A 17 3.41 -0.78 3.91
C SER A 17 3.54 -2.06 3.09
N VAL A 18 3.85 -3.19 3.73
CA VAL A 18 3.91 -4.51 3.09
C VAL A 18 2.56 -4.91 2.50
N ASP A 19 1.47 -4.71 3.24
CA ASP A 19 0.12 -5.01 2.72
C ASP A 19 -0.24 -4.14 1.51
N ALA A 20 0.14 -2.86 1.52
CA ALA A 20 -0.09 -1.97 0.38
C ALA A 20 0.73 -2.36 -0.86
N GLU A 21 1.98 -2.81 -0.68
CA GLU A 21 2.82 -3.35 -1.76
C GLU A 21 2.20 -4.61 -2.36
N HIS A 22 1.74 -5.54 -1.53
CA HIS A 22 1.03 -6.75 -1.99
C HIS A 22 -0.25 -6.42 -2.79
N GLU A 23 -1.06 -5.48 -2.32
CA GLU A 23 -2.27 -5.05 -3.04
C GLU A 23 -1.92 -4.42 -4.39
N ALA A 24 -0.83 -3.66 -4.48
CA ALA A 24 -0.40 -3.06 -5.72
C ALA A 24 0.17 -4.05 -6.73
N ASP A 25 0.92 -5.05 -6.27
CA ASP A 25 1.32 -6.18 -7.10
C ASP A 25 0.08 -6.90 -7.67
N ALA A 26 -0.95 -7.14 -6.84
CA ALA A 26 -2.20 -7.75 -7.31
C ALA A 26 -2.95 -6.87 -8.35
N VAL A 27 -2.93 -5.55 -8.18
CA VAL A 27 -3.47 -4.59 -9.16
C VAL A 27 -2.65 -4.61 -10.45
N ARG A 28 -1.32 -4.60 -10.35
CA ARG A 28 -0.40 -4.69 -11.50
C ARG A 28 -0.69 -5.95 -12.31
N ASP A 29 -0.73 -7.12 -11.67
CA ASP A 29 -0.92 -8.40 -12.36
C ASP A 29 -2.28 -8.49 -13.08
N ARG A 30 -3.33 -7.92 -12.48
CA ARG A 30 -4.64 -7.82 -13.14
C ARG A 30 -4.60 -6.88 -14.35
N MET A 31 -3.93 -5.74 -14.23
CA MET A 31 -3.82 -4.78 -15.32
C MET A 31 -2.91 -5.29 -16.44
N GLU A 32 -1.77 -5.90 -16.12
CA GLU A 32 -0.86 -6.50 -17.10
C GLU A 32 -1.56 -7.55 -17.94
N ARG A 33 -2.37 -8.42 -17.33
CA ARG A 33 -3.18 -9.39 -18.08
C ARG A 33 -4.19 -8.70 -19.01
N ALA A 34 -4.93 -7.72 -18.50
CA ALA A 34 -5.92 -7.00 -19.30
C ALA A 34 -5.30 -6.17 -20.44
N VAL A 35 -4.09 -5.63 -20.23
CA VAL A 35 -3.33 -4.88 -21.22
C VAL A 35 -2.75 -5.83 -22.26
N TRP A 36 -2.12 -6.94 -21.85
CA TRP A 36 -1.57 -7.94 -22.75
C TRP A 36 -2.62 -8.56 -23.67
N GLU A 37 -3.82 -8.83 -23.15
CA GLU A 37 -4.95 -9.34 -23.96
C GLU A 37 -5.37 -8.38 -25.07
N LYS A 38 -5.20 -7.07 -24.87
CA LYS A 38 -5.62 -6.04 -25.83
C LYS A 38 -4.48 -5.57 -26.74
N ASN A 39 -3.27 -5.44 -26.20
CA ASN A 39 -2.08 -4.90 -26.86
C ASN A 39 -0.86 -5.75 -26.44
N PRO A 40 -0.67 -6.93 -27.06
CA PRO A 40 0.44 -7.81 -26.73
C PRO A 40 1.79 -7.09 -26.92
N GLY A 41 2.70 -7.25 -25.97
CA GLY A 41 4.00 -6.56 -25.97
C GLY A 41 4.02 -5.21 -25.25
N SER A 42 2.89 -4.72 -24.74
CA SER A 42 2.84 -3.56 -23.83
C SER A 42 3.28 -3.95 -22.41
N THR A 43 3.91 -3.04 -21.69
CA THR A 43 4.37 -3.28 -20.31
C THR A 43 3.56 -2.45 -19.31
N VAL A 44 3.29 -3.03 -18.14
CA VAL A 44 2.59 -2.36 -17.04
C VAL A 44 3.53 -2.27 -15.84
N GLN A 45 3.75 -1.05 -15.36
CA GLN A 45 4.46 -0.78 -14.12
C GLN A 45 3.45 -0.24 -13.10
N ALA A 46 3.58 -0.68 -11.85
CA ALA A 46 2.78 -0.16 -10.76
C ALA A 46 3.71 0.25 -9.62
N GLU A 47 3.48 1.43 -9.07
CA GLU A 47 4.21 1.95 -7.91
C GLU A 47 3.24 2.26 -6.78
N VAL A 48 3.65 1.92 -5.56
CA VAL A 48 2.94 2.30 -4.34
C VAL A 48 3.61 3.50 -3.73
N SER A 49 2.85 4.58 -3.64
CA SER A 49 3.24 5.72 -2.83
C SER A 49 2.30 5.77 -1.62
N PRO A 50 2.79 5.53 -0.39
CA PRO A 50 2.01 5.83 0.80
C PRO A 50 1.78 7.34 0.85
N VAL A 51 0.52 7.75 0.85
CA VAL A 51 0.14 9.18 0.82
C VAL A 51 -0.01 9.71 2.24
N SER A 52 -0.56 8.91 3.14
CA SER A 52 -0.57 9.22 4.56
C SER A 52 -0.81 7.98 5.41
N HIS A 53 -0.37 8.07 6.66
CA HIS A 53 -0.84 7.22 7.74
C HIS A 53 -1.41 8.11 8.83
N ASN A 54 -2.49 7.67 9.45
CA ASN A 54 -3.04 8.29 10.65
C ASN A 54 -3.07 7.25 11.76
N VAL A 55 -2.45 7.56 12.89
CA VAL A 55 -2.44 6.72 14.10
C VAL A 55 -3.20 7.47 15.18
N VAL A 56 -4.32 6.90 15.60
CA VAL A 56 -5.14 7.45 16.68
C VAL A 56 -5.12 6.48 17.85
N ALA A 57 -4.59 6.92 18.98
CA ALA A 57 -4.72 6.19 20.24
C ALA A 57 -6.19 6.28 20.71
N VAL A 58 -6.84 5.13 20.83
CA VAL A 58 -8.23 5.01 21.28
C VAL A 58 -8.22 4.42 22.69
N PRO A 59 -8.60 5.19 23.72
CA PRO A 59 -8.69 4.66 25.07
C PRO A 59 -9.82 3.61 25.16
N ASN A 60 -9.50 2.43 25.71
CA ASN A 60 -10.44 1.34 25.93
C ASN A 60 -10.34 0.85 27.39
N GLY A 61 -11.00 1.57 28.30
CA GLY A 61 -10.93 1.29 29.74
C GLY A 61 -9.52 1.53 30.29
N THR A 62 -8.89 0.49 30.86
CA THR A 62 -7.50 0.54 31.35
C THR A 62 -6.46 0.27 30.25
N GLN A 63 -6.89 -0.04 29.03
CA GLN A 63 -6.01 -0.32 27.88
C GLN A 63 -6.04 0.84 26.88
N VAL A 64 -4.96 0.95 26.11
CA VAL A 64 -4.89 1.84 24.94
C VAL A 64 -4.90 0.95 23.69
N GLY A 65 -5.93 1.11 22.86
CA GLY A 65 -5.93 0.57 21.50
C GLY A 65 -5.38 1.62 20.53
N TYR A 66 -4.96 1.20 19.35
CA TYR A 66 -4.53 2.11 18.29
C TYR A 66 -5.36 1.83 17.05
N LEU A 67 -6.03 2.85 16.53
CA LEU A 67 -6.64 2.82 15.21
C LEU A 67 -5.62 3.38 14.23
N VAL A 68 -5.16 2.54 13.30
CA VAL A 68 -4.25 2.96 12.25
C VAL A 68 -4.98 2.92 10.92
N THR A 69 -4.88 4.00 10.15
CA THR A 69 -5.42 4.09 8.79
C THR A 69 -4.28 4.40 7.84
N LEU A 70 -4.06 3.53 6.85
CA LEU A 70 -3.11 3.76 5.77
C LEU A 70 -3.87 4.16 4.51
N ILE A 71 -3.43 5.23 3.86
CA ILE A 71 -3.92 5.64 2.55
C ILE A 71 -2.77 5.48 1.57
N ALA A 72 -2.81 4.40 0.78
CA ALA A 72 -1.87 4.17 -0.30
C ALA A 72 -2.44 4.68 -1.63
N LYS A 73 -1.58 5.26 -2.47
CA LYS A 73 -1.88 5.56 -3.86
C LYS A 73 -1.11 4.57 -4.72
N ILE A 74 -1.84 3.81 -5.52
CA ILE A 74 -1.27 2.96 -6.56
C ILE A 74 -1.28 3.78 -7.85
N MET A 75 -0.10 4.05 -8.39
CA MET A 75 0.07 4.64 -9.72
C MET A 75 0.37 3.51 -10.69
N VAL A 76 -0.31 3.50 -11.83
CA VAL A 76 -0.07 2.50 -12.87
C VAL A 76 0.32 3.24 -14.15
N ASP A 77 1.52 2.97 -14.62
CA ASP A 77 2.02 3.45 -15.90
C ASP A 77 1.99 2.30 -16.91
N ILE A 78 1.35 2.55 -18.04
CA ILE A 78 1.21 1.58 -19.13
C ILE A 78 1.96 2.13 -20.33
N ASP A 79 3.01 1.42 -20.72
CA ASP A 79 3.72 1.70 -21.97
C ASP A 79 3.13 0.84 -23.08
N PHE A 80 2.41 1.48 -23.98
CA PHE A 80 1.77 0.82 -25.11
C PHE A 80 2.77 0.72 -26.26
N ASN A 81 3.06 -0.50 -26.67
CA ASN A 81 3.89 -0.75 -27.83
C ASN A 81 3.05 -0.50 -29.10
N PHE A 82 3.03 0.74 -29.57
CA PHE A 82 2.39 1.10 -30.85
C PHE A 82 3.42 0.93 -31.97
N ASP A 83 3.35 -0.22 -32.67
CA ASP A 83 3.94 -0.39 -34.01
C ASP A 83 3.20 0.47 -35.05
#